data_AF-A0ABD4RVK6-F1
#
_entry.id   AF-A0ABD4RVK6-F1
#
_cell.length_a   1.000
_cell.length_b   1.000
_cell.length_c   1.000
_cell.angle_alpha   90.00
_cell.angle_beta   90.00
_cell.angle_gamma   90.00
#
_symmetry.space_group_name_H-M   'P 1'
#
loop_
_entity.id
_entity.type
_entity.pdbx_description
1 polymer ?
#
loop_
_entity_poly.entity_id
_entity_poly.type
_entity_poly.pdbx_seq_one_letter_code
_entity_poly.pdbx_strand_id
1 'polypeptide(L)'
;MSTALQFIDTKDLVQELMQRDDTTDIIKMFLDREGIKRMDLVTVKEFCEYLKVSDSTARNMIREAMAQNHYTVIPLGSSYRIDLISFEEYVMKNAMKDRNVMKKRKGVI
;
A
#
# COMPACT_ATOMS: atom_id res chain seq x y z
N MET A 1 0.65 -51.89 6.55
CA MET A 1 0.56 -50.43 6.41
C MET A 1 0.85 -49.82 7.77
N SER A 2 2.02 -49.22 7.95
CA SER A 2 2.35 -48.44 9.16
C SER A 2 2.77 -47.07 8.67
N THR A 3 1.84 -46.12 8.67
CA THR A 3 2.14 -44.72 8.36
C THR A 3 2.71 -44.09 9.63
N ALA A 4 4.03 -43.94 9.66
CA ALA A 4 4.71 -43.10 10.63
C ALA A 4 4.24 -41.65 10.40
N LEU A 5 3.29 -41.18 11.20
CA LEU A 5 3.07 -39.75 11.40
C LEU A 5 4.28 -39.24 12.17
N GLN A 6 5.29 -38.77 11.45
CA GLN A 6 6.38 -38.01 12.06
C GLN A 6 5.79 -36.67 12.53
N PHE A 7 5.98 -36.37 13.81
CA PHE A 7 5.64 -35.09 14.42
C PHE A 7 6.48 -34.00 13.77
N ILE A 8 5.93 -33.32 12.76
CA ILE A 8 6.51 -32.08 12.25
C ILE A 8 6.46 -31.08 13.40
N ASP A 9 7.63 -30.58 13.81
CA ASP A 9 7.71 -29.47 14.78
C ASP A 9 6.99 -28.27 14.17
N THR A 10 5.99 -27.75 14.88
CA THR A 10 5.22 -26.57 14.47
C THR A 10 6.11 -25.39 14.07
N LYS A 11 7.33 -25.27 14.58
CA LYS A 11 8.29 -24.24 14.16
C LYS A 11 8.81 -24.44 12.74
N ASP A 12 9.13 -25.68 12.37
CA ASP A 12 9.64 -26.01 11.04
C ASP A 12 8.53 -25.82 9.99
N LEU A 13 7.28 -26.17 10.34
CA LEU A 13 6.12 -25.92 9.49
C LEU A 13 5.89 -24.42 9.22
N VAL A 14 6.00 -23.58 10.26
CA VAL A 14 5.86 -22.12 10.11
C VAL A 14 6.99 -21.55 9.25
N GLN A 15 8.21 -22.05 9.42
CA GLN A 15 9.36 -21.60 8.67
C GLN A 15 9.28 -22.02 7.19
N GLU A 16 8.80 -23.22 6.88
CA GLU A 16 8.53 -23.66 5.51
C GLU A 16 7.40 -22.85 4.85
N LEU A 17 6.33 -22.53 5.59
CA LEU A 17 5.26 -21.67 5.08
C LEU A 17 5.76 -20.25 4.78
N MET A 18 6.68 -19.72 5.59
CA MET A 18 7.34 -18.43 5.35
C MET A 18 8.32 -18.45 4.16
N GLN A 19 8.81 -19.62 3.75
CA GLN A 19 9.71 -19.80 2.59
C GLN A 19 8.98 -20.03 1.27
N ARG A 20 7.64 -20.21 1.29
CA ARG A 20 6.85 -20.37 0.06
C ARG A 20 6.46 -19.01 -0.50
N ASP A 21 7.28 -18.54 -1.44
CA ASP A 21 6.94 -17.43 -2.35
C ASP A 21 5.54 -17.59 -2.98
N ASP A 22 5.10 -18.85 -3.17
CA ASP A 22 3.77 -19.24 -3.65
C ASP A 22 2.62 -18.64 -2.85
N THR A 23 2.78 -18.43 -1.54
CA THR A 23 1.68 -17.95 -0.68
C THR A 23 1.27 -16.53 -1.06
N THR A 24 2.26 -15.69 -1.38
CA THR A 24 2.01 -14.32 -1.85
C THR A 24 1.30 -14.32 -3.19
N ASP A 25 1.69 -15.21 -4.11
CA ASP A 25 1.10 -15.29 -5.44
C ASP A 25 -0.30 -15.91 -5.42
N ILE A 26 -0.56 -16.90 -4.56
CA ILE A 26 -1.90 -17.44 -4.32
C ILE A 26 -2.84 -16.36 -3.78
N ILE A 27 -2.37 -15.54 -2.83
CA ILE A 27 -3.16 -14.42 -2.30
C ILE A 27 -3.45 -13.40 -3.39
N LYS A 28 -2.47 -13.06 -4.25
CA LYS A 28 -2.71 -12.17 -5.41
C LYS A 28 -3.77 -12.76 -6.35
N MET A 29 -3.65 -14.03 -6.73
CA MET A 29 -4.63 -14.69 -7.60
C MET A 29 -6.04 -14.68 -7.00
N PHE A 30 -6.17 -14.86 -5.69
CA PHE A 30 -7.45 -14.79 -5.00
C PHE A 30 -8.03 -13.37 -4.99
N LEU A 31 -7.22 -12.36 -4.64
CA LEU A 31 -7.63 -10.96 -4.62
C LEU A 31 -8.08 -10.49 -6.02
N ASP A 32 -7.33 -10.87 -7.06
CA ASP A 32 -7.65 -10.53 -8.45
C ASP A 32 -8.97 -11.18 -8.91
N ARG A 33 -9.20 -12.44 -8.54
CA ARG A 33 -10.44 -13.18 -8.87
C ARG A 33 -11.68 -12.54 -8.24
N GLU A 34 -11.55 -12.09 -7.00
CA GLU A 34 -12.65 -11.48 -6.24
C GLU A 34 -12.77 -9.96 -6.48
N GLY A 35 -11.91 -9.38 -7.32
CA GLY A 35 -11.89 -7.94 -7.59
C GLY A 35 -11.51 -7.09 -6.38
N ILE A 36 -10.81 -7.66 -5.41
CA ILE A 36 -10.42 -7.00 -4.16
C ILE A 36 -9.12 -6.23 -4.39
N LYS A 37 -9.18 -4.90 -4.31
CA LYS A 37 -7.99 -4.04 -4.43
C LYS A 37 -7.06 -4.27 -3.24
N ARG A 38 -5.78 -4.54 -3.52
CA ARG A 38 -4.72 -4.56 -2.51
C ARG A 38 -4.56 -3.16 -1.89
N MET A 39 -4.49 -3.10 -0.56
CA MET A 39 -4.23 -1.88 0.19
C MET A 39 -2.98 -2.06 1.05
N ASP A 40 -2.20 -0.99 1.19
CA ASP A 40 -1.08 -0.91 2.13
C ASP A 40 -1.39 0.14 3.20
N LEU A 41 -2.10 -0.28 4.24
CA LEU A 41 -2.65 0.60 5.26
C LEU A 41 -1.63 0.93 6.34
N VAL A 42 -1.16 2.17 6.35
CA VAL A 42 -0.23 2.69 7.36
C VAL A 42 -0.89 3.66 8.33
N THR A 43 -0.32 3.78 9.51
CA THR A 43 -0.67 4.80 10.50
C THR A 43 -0.16 6.18 10.09
N VAL A 44 -0.68 7.24 10.72
CA VAL A 44 -0.16 8.61 10.52
C VAL A 44 1.33 8.68 10.86
N LYS A 45 1.79 7.95 11.89
CA LYS A 45 3.21 7.95 12.30
C LYS A 45 4.10 7.35 11.21
N GLU A 46 3.75 6.18 10.69
CA GLU A 46 4.47 5.53 9.60
C GLU A 46 4.44 6.38 8.32
N PHE A 47 3.32 7.04 8.04
CA PHE A 47 3.22 7.98 6.92
C PHE A 47 4.16 9.19 7.07
N CYS A 48 4.30 9.72 8.29
CA CYS A 48 5.27 10.79 8.58
C CYS A 48 6.72 10.32 8.35
N GLU A 49 7.05 9.11 8.82
CA GLU A 49 8.37 8.51 8.65
C GLU A 49 8.68 8.26 7.17
N TYR A 50 7.71 7.73 6.42
CA TYR A 50 7.81 7.49 4.99
C TYR A 50 8.08 8.78 4.20
N LEU A 51 7.29 9.84 4.44
CA LEU A 51 7.45 11.13 3.74
C LEU A 51 8.56 12.02 4.31
N LYS A 52 9.09 11.69 5.49
CA LYS A 52 10.02 12.53 6.27
C LYS A 52 9.45 13.92 6.56
N VAL A 53 8.20 13.98 7.00
CA VAL A 53 7.48 15.22 7.34
C VAL A 53 6.97 15.23 8.78
N SER A 54 6.60 16.40 9.28
CA SER A 54 5.97 16.53 10.60
C SER A 54 4.55 15.95 10.61
N ASP A 55 4.09 15.51 11.80
CA ASP A 55 2.71 15.05 12.02
C ASP A 55 1.67 16.10 11.60
N SER A 56 1.93 17.38 11.86
CA SER A 56 1.06 18.49 11.41
C SER A 56 0.91 18.53 9.89
N THR A 57 2.00 18.36 9.16
CA THR A 57 2.02 18.35 7.69
C THR A 57 1.28 17.14 7.16
N ALA A 58 1.59 15.94 7.69
CA ALA A 58 0.91 14.70 7.30
C ALA A 58 -0.61 14.78 7.52
N ARG A 59 -1.06 15.35 8.65
CA ARG A 59 -2.49 15.55 8.92
C ARG A 59 -3.15 16.53 7.97
N ASN A 60 -2.46 17.59 7.56
CA ASN A 60 -2.98 18.50 6.54
C ASN A 60 -3.16 17.80 5.20
N MET A 61 -2.15 17.03 4.76
CA MET A 61 -2.25 16.22 3.55
C MET A 61 -3.42 15.23 3.61
N ILE A 62 -3.59 14.56 4.74
CA ILE A 62 -4.72 13.64 4.98
C ILE A 62 -6.07 14.37 4.84
N ARG A 63 -6.22 15.55 5.44
CA ARG A 63 -7.47 16.33 5.33
C ARG A 63 -7.76 16.73 3.88
N GLU A 64 -6.74 17.20 3.17
CA GLU A 64 -6.87 17.55 1.74
C GLU A 64 -7.24 16.33 0.90
N ALA A 65 -6.62 15.18 1.17
CA ALA A 65 -6.88 13.95 0.47
C ALA A 65 -8.32 13.46 0.66
N MET A 66 -8.86 13.55 1.87
CA MET A 66 -10.27 13.22 2.13
C MET A 66 -11.22 14.23 1.48
N ALA A 67 -10.89 15.53 1.49
CA ALA A 67 -11.73 16.56 0.91
C ALA A 67 -11.83 16.46 -0.62
N GLN A 68 -10.73 16.07 -1.27
CA GLN A 68 -10.61 16.05 -2.74
C GLN A 68 -10.58 14.64 -3.33
N ASN A 69 -10.70 13.60 -2.51
CA ASN A 69 -10.58 12.19 -2.90
C ASN A 69 -9.27 11.90 -3.69
N HIS A 70 -8.14 12.42 -3.21
CA HIS A 70 -6.84 12.25 -3.88
C HIS A 70 -6.31 10.83 -3.77
N TYR A 71 -6.37 10.24 -2.59
CA TYR A 71 -5.94 8.89 -2.26
C TYR A 71 -6.77 8.37 -1.08
N THR A 72 -6.73 7.06 -0.85
CA THR A 72 -7.60 6.42 0.14
C THR A 72 -7.09 6.70 1.55
N VAL A 73 -7.96 7.32 2.35
CA VAL A 73 -7.80 7.46 3.80
C VAL A 73 -9.03 6.89 4.48
N ILE A 74 -8.81 6.01 5.46
CA ILE A 74 -9.87 5.41 6.27
C ILE A 74 -9.84 6.06 7.66
N PRO A 75 -10.87 6.84 8.04
CA PRO A 75 -10.98 7.34 9.41
C PRO A 75 -11.35 6.21 10.37
N LEU A 76 -10.62 6.11 11.48
CA LEU A 76 -10.84 5.14 12.56
C LEU A 76 -10.93 5.88 13.89
N GLY A 77 -12.13 6.36 14.22
CA GLY A 77 -12.39 7.17 15.41
C GLY A 77 -11.56 8.46 15.38
N SER A 78 -10.59 8.57 16.29
CA SER A 78 -9.66 9.71 16.38
C SER A 78 -8.37 9.53 15.55
N SER A 79 -8.25 8.43 14.81
CA SER A 79 -7.05 8.07 14.04
C SER A 79 -7.37 7.87 12.55
N TYR A 80 -6.32 7.70 11.75
CA TYR A 80 -6.43 7.44 10.32
C TYR A 80 -5.60 6.23 9.91
N ARG A 81 -6.03 5.55 8.85
CA ARG A 81 -5.21 4.65 8.05
C ARG A 81 -5.10 5.21 6.64
N ILE A 82 -3.89 5.23 6.11
CA ILE A 82 -3.57 5.77 4.80
C ILE A 82 -3.15 4.60 3.92
N ASP A 83 -3.74 4.46 2.74
CA ASP A 83 -3.29 3.45 1.77
C ASP A 83 -2.13 4.00 0.94
N LEU A 84 -0.90 3.54 1.23
CA LEU A 84 0.31 4.00 0.55
C LEU A 84 0.28 3.72 -0.95
N ILE A 85 -0.30 2.60 -1.39
CA ILE A 85 -0.41 2.26 -2.81
C ILE A 85 -1.21 3.35 -3.54
N SER A 86 -2.38 3.71 -3.03
CA SER A 86 -3.19 4.77 -3.63
C SER A 86 -2.53 6.17 -3.56
N PHE A 87 -1.75 6.43 -2.51
CA PHE A 87 -0.99 7.68 -2.38
C PHE A 87 0.11 7.76 -3.46
N GLU A 88 0.87 6.70 -3.66
CA GLU A 88 1.91 6.64 -4.69
C GLU A 88 1.32 6.75 -6.10
N GLU A 89 0.20 6.06 -6.36
CA GLU A 89 -0.57 6.18 -7.61
C GLU A 89 -0.95 7.65 -7.88
N TYR A 90 -1.44 8.36 -6.85
CA TYR A 90 -1.78 9.78 -6.93
C TYR A 90 -0.55 10.65 -7.24
N VAL A 91 0.57 10.45 -6.53
CA VAL A 91 1.80 11.21 -6.75
C VAL A 91 2.33 10.99 -8.16
N MET A 92 2.39 9.74 -8.62
CA MET A 92 2.86 9.39 -9.97
C MET A 92 1.98 10.03 -11.05
N LYS A 93 0.65 9.99 -10.88
CA LYS A 93 -0.29 10.64 -11.81
C LYS A 93 -0.03 12.13 -11.93
N ASN A 94 0.24 12.83 -10.83
CA ASN A 94 0.50 14.26 -10.85
C ASN A 94 1.91 14.59 -11.37
N ALA A 95 2.93 13.79 -11.01
CA ALA A 95 4.28 13.94 -11.56
C ALA A 95 4.30 13.76 -13.10
N MET A 96 3.51 12.85 -13.65
CA MET A 96 3.36 12.69 -15.09
C MET A 96 2.61 13.85 -15.76
N LYS A 97 1.57 14.39 -15.11
CA LYS A 97 0.89 15.60 -15.60
C LYS A 97 1.86 16.77 -15.70
N ASP A 98 2.69 16.99 -14.68
CA ASP A 98 3.67 18.08 -14.68
C ASP A 98 4.71 17.90 -15.77
N ARG A 99 5.22 16.68 -15.99
CA ARG A 99 6.12 16.38 -17.12
C ARG A 99 5.46 16.68 -18.48
N ASN A 100 4.19 16.34 -18.65
CA ASN A 100 3.46 16.62 -19.88
C ASN A 100 3.20 18.12 -20.09
N VAL A 101 2.92 18.86 -19.01
CA VAL A 101 2.82 20.33 -19.03
C VAL A 101 4.16 20.96 -19.38
N MET A 102 5.27 20.49 -18.80
CA MET A 102 6.61 20.97 -19.13
C MET A 102 7.01 20.68 -20.58
N LYS A 103 6.66 19.50 -21.12
CA LYS A 103 6.89 19.17 -22.55
C LYS A 103 6.08 20.07 -23.48
N LYS A 104 4.80 20.34 -23.17
CA LYS A 104 3.99 21.30 -23.94
C LYS A 104 4.57 22.72 -23.92
N ARG A 105 5.12 23.17 -22.79
CA ARG A 105 5.80 24.49 -22.70
C ARG A 105 7.11 24.55 -23.48
N LYS A 106 7.83 23.44 -23.63
CA LYS A 106 9.09 23.35 -24.40
C LYS A 106 8.91 23.15 -25.91
N GLY A 107 7.70 22.75 -26.35
CA GLY A 107 7.36 22.58 -27.76
C GLY A 107 6.71 23.82 -28.41
N VAL A 108 6.76 24.97 -27.76
CA VAL A 108 6.39 26.27 -28.35
C VAL A 108 7.68 26.94 -28.85
N ILE A 109 8.15 26.49 -30.01
CA ILE A 109 8.99 27.26 -30.94
C ILE A 109 8.45 26.96 -32.34
#